data_AF-A0A4Z0BVF5-F1
#
_entry.id   AF-A0A4Z0BVF5-F1
#
_cell.length_a   1.000
_cell.length_b   1.000
_cell.length_c   1.000
_cell.angle_alpha   90.00
_cell.angle_beta   90.00
_cell.angle_gamma   90.00
#
_symmetry.space_group_name_H-M   'P 1'
#
loop_
_entity.id
_entity.type
_entity.pdbx_description
1 polymer ?
#
loop_
_entity_poly.entity_id
_entity_poly.type
_entity_poly.pdbx_seq_one_letter_code
_entity_poly.pdbx_strand_id
1 'polypeptide(L)'
;MNAPTTTERYARVIEVSKRVRWEIERDVIRGRRFDYDKTFMPDGLSLAPELPFLSPADARLLSQVQGRTYSYMFGLVERFISAKVLDVSRDHVFGDQVALEAMVRMNDEEIKHQELFRRLETQMAQDMPAGHVQTAAPNEVAHVVLGKSTWAVLALTLNIELMSQAHYRASIGPQVGLSELWKDVFLFHWREESQHAILDEMELRREDARLDPAQRAAAVGELIELVGAIDGILQGQAAADAAYFTSVAAATFTDSQRQQIGEKMLKAYRWQYIVSGAMEPRFRQVLFGLIGDEQRQRIETALAPLTYAVPAANEIEMPLAA
;
A
#
# COMPACT_ATOMS: atom_id res chain seq x y z
N MET A 1 -18.64 15.55 -25.74
CA MET A 1 -17.18 15.78 -25.57
C MET A 1 -16.49 14.51 -26.02
N ASN A 2 -15.52 14.61 -26.94
CA ASN A 2 -14.75 13.43 -27.37
C ASN A 2 -13.90 12.92 -26.20
N ALA A 3 -13.73 11.61 -26.09
CA ALA A 3 -12.82 11.04 -25.10
C ALA A 3 -11.38 11.52 -25.38
N PRO A 4 -10.60 11.88 -24.35
CA PRO A 4 -9.23 12.34 -24.54
C PRO A 4 -8.37 11.22 -25.15
N THR A 5 -7.44 11.60 -26.01
CA THR A 5 -6.40 10.71 -26.55
C THR A 5 -5.49 10.18 -25.44
N THR A 6 -4.78 9.08 -25.66
CA THR A 6 -3.83 8.52 -24.68
C THR A 6 -2.78 9.56 -24.26
N THR A 7 -2.23 10.32 -25.21
CA THR A 7 -1.26 11.40 -24.97
C THR A 7 -1.83 12.52 -24.10
N GLU A 8 -3.09 12.92 -24.31
CA GLU A 8 -3.75 13.93 -23.47
C GLU A 8 -3.92 13.48 -22.01
N ARG A 9 -4.12 12.17 -21.78
CA ARG A 9 -4.17 11.62 -20.43
C ARG A 9 -2.80 11.67 -19.73
N TYR A 10 -1.71 11.35 -20.42
CA TYR A 10 -0.35 11.53 -19.88
C TYR A 10 -0.05 13.02 -19.59
N ALA A 11 -0.44 13.92 -20.49
CA ALA A 11 -0.29 15.37 -20.29
C ALA A 11 -1.03 15.85 -19.04
N ARG A 12 -2.23 15.31 -18.79
CA ARG A 12 -2.99 15.63 -17.58
C ARG A 12 -2.31 15.14 -16.31
N VAL A 13 -1.70 13.95 -16.34
CA VAL A 13 -0.91 13.46 -15.19
C VAL A 13 0.27 14.39 -14.92
N ILE A 14 0.99 14.82 -15.95
CA ILE A 14 2.09 15.78 -15.82
C ILE A 14 1.62 17.09 -15.17
N GLU A 15 0.49 17.64 -15.61
CA GLU A 15 -0.09 18.86 -15.03
C GLU A 15 -0.38 18.69 -13.53
N VAL A 16 -1.00 17.57 -13.15
CA VAL A 16 -1.33 17.27 -11.75
C VAL A 16 -0.05 17.11 -10.92
N SER A 17 0.90 16.28 -11.36
CA SER A 17 2.21 16.08 -10.71
C SER A 17 2.92 17.42 -10.48
N LYS A 18 2.94 18.32 -11.48
CA LYS A 18 3.54 19.67 -11.32
C LYS A 18 2.83 20.50 -10.24
N ARG A 19 1.51 20.38 -10.11
CA ARG A 19 0.70 21.15 -9.15
C ARG A 19 0.82 20.61 -7.72
N VAL A 20 0.94 19.30 -7.55
CA VAL A 20 0.96 18.67 -6.22
C VAL A 20 2.37 18.47 -5.65
N ARG A 21 3.41 18.76 -6.45
CA ARG A 21 4.82 18.60 -6.06
C ARG A 21 5.13 19.18 -4.69
N TRP A 22 5.81 18.38 -3.88
CA TRP A 22 6.27 18.72 -2.53
C TRP A 22 7.65 18.14 -2.24
N GLU A 23 8.31 18.70 -1.23
CA GLU A 23 9.65 18.31 -0.76
C GLU A 23 9.60 17.83 0.69
N ILE A 24 10.27 16.71 0.99
CA ILE A 24 10.18 16.02 2.30
C ILE A 24 10.44 16.98 3.46
N GLU A 25 11.55 17.72 3.46
CA GLU A 25 11.90 18.55 4.60
C GLU A 25 11.09 19.84 4.66
N ARG A 26 10.83 20.47 3.50
CA ARG A 26 10.18 21.79 3.45
C ARG A 26 8.69 21.73 3.75
N ASP A 27 8.01 20.71 3.25
CA ASP A 27 6.55 20.66 3.23
C ASP A 27 5.99 19.64 4.23
N VAL A 28 6.70 18.52 4.45
CA VAL A 28 6.24 17.40 5.29
C VAL A 28 6.94 17.35 6.65
N ILE A 29 8.20 16.97 6.74
CA ILE A 29 8.87 16.75 8.05
C ILE A 29 9.03 18.07 8.80
N ARG A 30 9.62 19.11 8.19
CA ARG A 30 9.76 20.46 8.77
C ARG A 30 10.39 20.47 10.16
N GLY A 31 11.39 19.62 10.39
CA GLY A 31 12.01 19.38 11.69
C GLY A 31 11.07 18.83 12.78
N ARG A 32 9.83 18.43 12.45
CA ARG A 32 8.86 17.88 13.41
C ARG A 32 9.25 16.48 13.85
N ARG A 33 8.76 16.11 15.03
CA ARG A 33 8.83 14.75 15.57
C ARG A 33 7.44 14.14 15.68
N PHE A 34 7.39 12.81 15.67
CA PHE A 34 6.17 12.10 15.96
C PHE A 34 5.74 12.37 17.41
N ASP A 35 4.43 12.53 17.59
CA ASP A 35 3.79 12.66 18.89
C ASP A 35 3.31 11.28 19.35
N TYR A 36 4.02 10.68 20.31
CA TYR A 36 3.74 9.34 20.83
C TYR A 36 2.62 9.31 21.88
N ASP A 37 2.04 10.46 22.22
CA ASP A 37 0.77 10.54 22.96
C ASP A 37 -0.45 10.40 22.02
N LYS A 38 -0.22 10.30 20.70
CA LYS A 38 -1.24 10.09 19.66
C LYS A 38 -1.12 8.71 19.02
N THR A 39 -2.22 8.27 18.42
CA THR A 39 -2.23 7.07 17.56
C THR A 39 -1.59 7.38 16.21
N PHE A 40 -1.05 6.35 15.55
CA PHE A 40 -0.56 6.45 14.16
C PHE A 40 -1.60 5.84 13.22
N MET A 41 -1.88 4.55 13.37
CA MET A 41 -2.92 3.89 12.56
C MET A 41 -4.33 4.17 13.10
N PRO A 42 -5.29 4.55 12.24
CA PRO A 42 -6.71 4.67 12.61
C PRO A 42 -7.33 3.30 12.88
N ASP A 43 -8.41 3.26 13.66
CA ASP A 43 -9.07 2.01 14.09
C ASP A 43 -9.56 1.14 12.93
N GLY A 44 -10.05 1.78 11.86
CA GLY A 44 -10.48 1.09 10.64
C GLY A 44 -9.35 0.36 9.88
N LEU A 45 -8.09 0.63 10.21
CA LEU A 45 -6.93 -0.09 9.68
C LEU A 45 -6.25 -0.93 10.76
N SER A 46 -6.17 -0.42 11.99
CA SER A 46 -5.42 -1.07 13.07
C SER A 46 -6.13 -2.29 13.64
N LEU A 47 -7.47 -2.27 13.59
CA LEU A 47 -8.36 -3.21 14.27
C LEU A 47 -8.09 -3.34 15.78
N ALA A 48 -7.47 -2.33 16.39
CA ALA A 48 -7.23 -2.28 17.83
C ALA A 48 -8.51 -2.45 18.67
N PRO A 49 -9.69 -1.91 18.27
CA PRO A 49 -10.95 -2.15 18.98
C PRO A 49 -11.40 -3.61 19.02
N GLU A 50 -10.88 -4.49 18.14
CA GLU A 50 -11.17 -5.93 18.19
C GLU A 50 -10.39 -6.67 19.30
N LEU A 51 -9.57 -5.96 20.08
CA LEU A 51 -8.85 -6.47 21.26
C LEU A 51 -9.36 -5.76 22.53
N PRO A 52 -10.55 -6.13 23.06
CA PRO A 52 -11.24 -5.37 24.11
C PRO A 52 -10.53 -5.36 25.48
N PHE A 53 -9.48 -6.17 25.64
CA PHE A 53 -8.68 -6.21 26.86
C PHE A 53 -7.49 -5.23 26.84
N LEU A 54 -7.22 -4.55 25.72
CA LEU A 54 -6.19 -3.53 25.67
C LEU A 54 -6.64 -2.28 26.44
N SER A 55 -5.75 -1.74 27.26
CA SER A 55 -5.93 -0.39 27.80
C SER A 55 -5.86 0.65 26.66
N PRO A 56 -6.36 1.88 26.86
CA PRO A 56 -6.19 2.95 25.88
C PRO A 56 -4.72 3.24 25.53
N ALA A 57 -3.80 3.04 26.48
CA ALA A 57 -2.37 3.20 26.24
C ALA A 57 -1.79 2.06 25.38
N ASP A 58 -2.20 0.82 25.64
CA ASP A 58 -1.76 -0.34 24.86
C ASP A 58 -2.37 -0.32 23.44
N ALA A 59 -3.63 0.10 23.29
CA ALA A 59 -4.25 0.29 21.99
C ALA A 59 -3.53 1.38 21.17
N ARG A 60 -3.12 2.48 21.83
CA ARG A 60 -2.29 3.51 21.19
C ARG A 60 -0.94 2.95 20.75
N LEU A 61 -0.24 2.22 21.62
CA LEU A 61 1.03 1.59 21.29
C LEU A 61 0.89 0.61 20.11
N LEU A 62 -0.16 -0.22 20.10
CA LEU A 62 -0.43 -1.14 19.00
C LEU A 62 -0.56 -0.39 17.67
N SER A 63 -1.29 0.73 17.66
CA SER A 63 -1.43 1.57 16.46
C SER A 63 -0.10 2.16 15.99
N GLN A 64 0.83 2.44 16.91
CA GLN A 64 2.16 2.99 16.61
C GLN A 64 3.09 1.91 16.06
N VAL A 65 3.06 0.70 16.63
CA VAL A 65 3.78 -0.47 16.10
C VAL A 65 3.34 -0.74 14.67
N GLN A 66 2.03 -0.82 14.44
CA GLN A 66 1.50 -1.01 13.10
C GLN A 66 1.81 0.16 12.18
N GLY A 67 1.80 1.40 12.67
CA GLY A 67 2.19 2.58 11.90
C GLY A 67 3.64 2.51 11.43
N ARG A 68 4.57 2.14 12.31
CA ARG A 68 5.96 1.93 11.92
C ARG A 68 6.09 0.88 10.81
N THR A 69 5.39 -0.24 10.95
CA THR A 69 5.33 -1.27 9.92
C THR A 69 4.67 -0.78 8.63
N TYR A 70 3.65 0.07 8.71
CA TYR A 70 2.99 0.67 7.55
C TYR A 70 3.93 1.56 6.73
N SER A 71 4.77 2.38 7.39
CA SER A 71 5.84 3.09 6.70
C SER A 71 6.88 2.15 6.06
N TYR A 72 7.29 1.11 6.78
CA TYR A 72 8.25 0.12 6.28
C TYR A 72 7.72 -0.66 5.06
N MET A 73 6.47 -1.12 5.11
CA MET A 73 5.83 -1.88 4.03
C MET A 73 5.68 -1.05 2.76
N PHE A 74 5.37 0.25 2.88
CA PHE A 74 5.44 1.14 1.73
C PHE A 74 6.86 1.20 1.16
N GLY A 75 7.87 1.42 2.00
CA GLY A 75 9.27 1.39 1.56
C GLY A 75 9.69 0.11 0.81
N LEU A 76 9.07 -1.05 1.10
CA LEU A 76 9.27 -2.27 0.31
C LEU A 76 8.65 -2.18 -1.09
N VAL A 77 7.40 -1.73 -1.18
CA VAL A 77 6.68 -1.73 -2.47
C VAL A 77 7.18 -0.65 -3.41
N GLU A 78 7.47 0.54 -2.87
CA GLU A 78 8.02 1.66 -3.66
C GLU A 78 9.29 1.26 -4.42
N ARG A 79 10.07 0.34 -3.84
CA ARG A 79 11.32 -0.14 -4.44
C ARG A 79 11.10 -0.84 -5.77
N PHE A 80 10.09 -1.72 -5.87
CA PHE A 80 9.81 -2.44 -7.10
C PHE A 80 8.93 -1.64 -8.05
N ILE A 81 8.07 -0.75 -7.53
CA ILE A 81 7.24 0.16 -8.33
C ILE A 81 8.16 1.07 -9.15
N SER A 82 9.06 1.79 -8.49
CA SER A 82 10.07 2.64 -9.16
C SER A 82 10.87 1.86 -10.23
N ALA A 83 11.32 0.64 -9.91
CA ALA A 83 12.07 -0.18 -10.86
C ALA A 83 11.22 -0.61 -12.07
N LYS A 84 9.94 -0.94 -11.87
CA LYS A 84 9.03 -1.30 -12.97
C LYS A 84 8.67 -0.08 -13.81
N VAL A 85 8.46 1.09 -13.21
CA VAL A 85 8.22 2.36 -13.93
C VAL A 85 9.39 2.66 -14.87
N LEU A 86 10.63 2.52 -14.40
CA LEU A 86 11.82 2.67 -15.24
C LEU A 86 11.84 1.68 -16.42
N ASP A 87 11.51 0.41 -16.16
CA ASP A 87 11.47 -0.64 -17.17
C ASP A 87 10.44 -0.33 -18.28
N VAL A 88 9.18 -0.06 -17.90
CA VAL A 88 8.11 0.22 -18.88
C VAL A 88 8.26 1.58 -19.57
N SER A 89 9.00 2.53 -18.96
CA SER A 89 9.31 3.82 -19.59
C SER A 89 10.15 3.65 -20.87
N ARG A 90 10.92 2.55 -20.98
CA ARG A 90 11.78 2.26 -22.13
C ARG A 90 10.99 2.18 -23.44
N ASP A 91 9.77 1.67 -23.39
CA ASP A 91 8.89 1.54 -24.55
C ASP A 91 8.45 2.91 -25.12
N HIS A 92 8.59 3.98 -24.34
CA HIS A 92 8.25 5.35 -24.76
C HIS A 92 9.45 6.16 -25.25
N VAL A 93 10.68 5.68 -25.07
CA VAL A 93 11.92 6.47 -25.29
C VAL A 93 12.05 7.07 -26.70
N PHE A 94 11.60 6.35 -27.73
CA PHE A 94 11.60 6.83 -29.12
C PHE A 94 10.18 7.10 -29.66
N GLY A 95 9.18 7.09 -28.79
CA GLY A 95 7.75 7.18 -29.13
C GLY A 95 7.11 8.45 -28.57
N ASP A 96 6.08 8.28 -27.74
CA ASP A 96 5.35 9.39 -27.13
C ASP A 96 6.21 10.08 -26.05
N GLN A 97 6.78 11.22 -26.41
CA GLN A 97 7.60 12.05 -25.52
C GLN A 97 6.83 12.53 -24.27
N VAL A 98 5.51 12.71 -24.37
CA VAL A 98 4.67 13.11 -23.23
C VAL A 98 4.51 11.94 -22.28
N ALA A 99 4.31 10.72 -22.79
CA ALA A 99 4.30 9.53 -21.96
C ALA A 99 5.63 9.32 -21.23
N LEU A 100 6.76 9.49 -21.93
CA LEU A 100 8.09 9.42 -21.30
C LEU A 100 8.26 10.45 -20.18
N GLU A 101 7.86 11.72 -20.38
CA GLU A 101 7.90 12.73 -19.32
C GLU A 101 7.05 12.31 -18.12
N ALA A 102 5.84 11.79 -18.35
CA ALA A 102 4.97 11.35 -17.27
C ALA A 102 5.60 10.21 -16.44
N MET A 103 6.18 9.20 -17.09
CA MET A 103 6.84 8.07 -16.40
C MET A 103 8.08 8.52 -15.62
N VAL A 104 8.88 9.44 -16.16
CA VAL A 104 10.06 9.97 -15.46
C VAL A 104 9.66 10.74 -14.20
N ARG A 105 8.56 11.51 -14.27
CA ARG A 105 8.04 12.26 -13.12
C ARG A 105 7.51 11.34 -12.02
N MET A 106 6.71 10.34 -12.39
CA MET A 106 6.25 9.31 -11.45
C MET A 106 7.45 8.65 -10.76
N ASN A 107 8.48 8.27 -11.51
CA ASN A 107 9.66 7.65 -10.89
C ASN A 107 10.44 8.59 -9.95
N ASP A 108 10.50 9.89 -10.22
CA ASP A 108 11.05 10.90 -9.27
C ASP A 108 10.25 10.91 -7.96
N GLU A 109 8.93 10.83 -8.06
CA GLU A 109 7.98 10.78 -6.94
C GLU A 109 8.16 9.48 -6.13
N GLU A 110 8.26 8.30 -6.75
CA GLU A 110 8.48 7.03 -6.03
C GLU A 110 9.84 6.94 -5.34
N ILE A 111 10.89 7.50 -5.94
CA ILE A 111 12.22 7.57 -5.30
C ILE A 111 12.16 8.50 -4.08
N LYS A 112 11.41 9.59 -4.16
CA LYS A 112 11.16 10.48 -3.03
C LYS A 112 10.35 9.78 -1.94
N HIS A 113 9.36 8.95 -2.28
CA HIS A 113 8.61 8.14 -1.32
C HIS A 113 9.52 7.15 -0.57
N GLN A 114 10.42 6.46 -1.27
CA GLN A 114 11.43 5.60 -0.63
C GLN A 114 12.27 6.37 0.39
N GLU A 115 12.75 7.56 0.03
CA GLU A 115 13.51 8.41 0.95
C GLU A 115 12.67 8.88 2.14
N LEU A 116 11.40 9.24 1.91
CA LEU A 116 10.47 9.61 2.98
C LEU A 116 10.38 8.48 4.01
N PHE A 117 10.00 7.28 3.58
CA PHE A 117 9.79 6.16 4.49
C PHE A 117 11.07 5.73 5.21
N ARG A 118 12.25 5.83 4.58
CA ARG A 118 13.55 5.59 5.23
C ARG A 118 13.83 6.60 6.36
N ARG A 119 13.45 7.87 6.18
CA ARG A 119 13.57 8.89 7.23
C ARG A 119 12.60 8.66 8.37
N LEU A 120 11.35 8.30 8.07
CA LEU A 120 10.35 8.00 9.10
C LEU A 120 10.79 6.81 9.95
N GLU A 121 11.30 5.75 9.33
CA GLU A 121 11.87 4.61 10.05
C GLU A 121 13.04 5.03 10.95
N THR A 122 13.99 5.83 10.42
CA THR A 122 15.12 6.33 11.21
C THR A 122 14.66 7.11 12.44
N GLN A 123 13.62 7.93 12.29
CA GLN A 123 13.05 8.73 13.37
C GLN A 123 12.33 7.85 14.41
N MET A 124 11.48 6.92 13.97
CA MET A 124 10.77 6.01 14.87
C MET A 124 11.72 5.06 15.59
N ALA A 125 12.79 4.61 14.95
CA ALA A 125 13.81 3.77 15.57
C ALA A 125 14.57 4.46 16.71
N GLN A 126 14.71 5.79 16.67
CA GLN A 126 15.35 6.58 17.73
C GLN A 126 14.45 6.78 18.94
N ASP A 127 13.14 6.82 18.73
CA ASP A 127 12.15 7.25 19.72
C ASP A 127 11.34 6.11 20.33
N MET A 128 11.08 5.04 19.56
CA MET A 128 10.41 3.85 20.04
C MET A 128 11.40 2.90 20.73
N PRO A 129 10.94 2.05 21.66
CA PRO A 129 11.78 1.03 22.27
C PRO A 129 12.53 0.15 21.24
N ALA A 130 13.70 -0.36 21.62
CA ALA A 130 14.45 -1.27 20.78
C ALA A 130 13.70 -2.62 20.62
N GLY A 131 13.95 -3.33 19.51
CA GLY A 131 13.44 -4.68 19.27
C GLY A 131 12.42 -4.83 18.14
N HIS A 132 12.01 -3.74 17.48
CA HIS A 132 11.25 -3.82 16.24
C HIS A 132 12.09 -4.47 15.13
N VAL A 133 11.47 -5.31 14.30
CA VAL A 133 12.15 -6.09 13.25
C VAL A 133 11.44 -5.87 11.92
N GLN A 134 12.23 -5.54 10.90
CA GLN A 134 11.82 -5.59 9.50
C GLN A 134 12.10 -6.99 8.94
N THR A 135 11.06 -7.72 8.57
CA THR A 135 11.16 -9.15 8.22
C THR A 135 11.51 -9.43 6.76
N ALA A 136 11.58 -8.41 5.92
CA ALA A 136 11.91 -8.50 4.50
C ALA A 136 12.81 -7.34 4.07
N ALA A 137 13.65 -7.58 3.08
CA ALA A 137 14.53 -6.56 2.50
C ALA A 137 13.95 -6.02 1.18
N PRO A 138 13.94 -4.69 0.94
CA PRO A 138 13.35 -4.10 -0.26
C PRO A 138 13.87 -4.70 -1.57
N ASN A 139 15.17 -4.96 -1.69
CA ASN A 139 15.75 -5.52 -2.92
C ASN A 139 15.38 -7.00 -3.12
N GLU A 140 15.24 -7.79 -2.06
CA GLU A 140 14.84 -9.19 -2.17
C GLU A 140 13.39 -9.30 -2.64
N VAL A 141 12.51 -8.47 -2.05
CA VAL A 141 11.11 -8.34 -2.50
C VAL A 141 11.06 -7.90 -3.96
N ALA A 142 11.83 -6.86 -4.32
CA ALA A 142 11.88 -6.38 -5.69
C ALA A 142 12.37 -7.44 -6.69
N HIS A 143 13.37 -8.26 -6.34
CA HIS A 143 13.81 -9.36 -7.19
C HIS A 143 12.73 -10.41 -7.44
N VAL A 144 11.95 -10.77 -6.42
CA VAL A 144 10.84 -11.71 -6.56
C VAL A 144 9.74 -11.11 -7.43
N VAL A 145 9.34 -9.87 -7.15
CA VAL A 145 8.23 -9.20 -7.86
C VAL A 145 8.58 -8.96 -9.33
N LEU A 146 9.76 -8.37 -9.60
CA LEU A 146 10.20 -8.06 -10.96
C LEU A 146 10.59 -9.30 -11.78
N GLY A 147 10.65 -10.48 -11.16
CA GLY A 147 10.78 -11.76 -11.84
C GLY A 147 9.48 -12.26 -12.48
N LYS A 148 8.34 -11.60 -12.25
CA LYS A 148 7.05 -11.89 -12.88
C LYS A 148 6.82 -11.06 -14.14
N SER A 149 5.81 -11.43 -14.92
CA SER A 149 5.40 -10.67 -16.11
C SER A 149 5.06 -9.22 -15.77
N THR A 150 5.34 -8.32 -16.71
CA THR A 150 5.00 -6.89 -16.59
C THR A 150 3.52 -6.69 -16.27
N TRP A 151 2.63 -7.48 -16.84
CA TRP A 151 1.20 -7.42 -16.54
C TRP A 151 0.90 -7.72 -15.07
N ALA A 152 1.47 -8.78 -14.49
CA ALA A 152 1.25 -9.13 -13.10
C ALA A 152 1.78 -8.06 -12.14
N VAL A 153 2.95 -7.51 -12.44
CA VAL A 153 3.55 -6.44 -11.64
C VAL A 153 2.71 -5.16 -11.72
N LEU A 154 2.29 -4.73 -12.93
CA LEU A 154 1.45 -3.54 -13.10
C LEU A 154 0.06 -3.70 -12.45
N ALA A 155 -0.52 -4.90 -12.49
CA ALA A 155 -1.78 -5.18 -11.81
C ALA A 155 -1.62 -5.09 -10.28
N LEU A 156 -0.50 -5.58 -9.73
CA LEU A 156 -0.17 -5.42 -8.31
C LEU A 156 0.08 -3.93 -7.96
N THR A 157 0.85 -3.21 -8.76
CA THR A 157 1.10 -1.77 -8.55
C THR A 157 -0.22 -0.99 -8.53
N LEU A 158 -1.09 -1.17 -9.54
CA LEU A 158 -2.39 -0.51 -9.58
C LEU A 158 -3.26 -0.84 -8.34
N ASN A 159 -3.17 -2.07 -7.83
CA ASN A 159 -3.86 -2.44 -6.59
C ASN A 159 -3.36 -1.61 -5.41
N ILE A 160 -2.03 -1.50 -5.25
CA ILE A 160 -1.37 -0.75 -4.18
C ILE A 160 -1.73 0.74 -4.27
N GLU A 161 -1.73 1.32 -5.46
CA GLU A 161 -2.07 2.73 -5.66
C GLU A 161 -3.52 3.07 -5.33
N LEU A 162 -4.45 2.18 -5.68
CA LEU A 162 -5.86 2.38 -5.36
C LEU A 162 -6.15 2.11 -3.88
N MET A 163 -5.45 1.14 -3.30
CA MET A 163 -5.50 0.83 -1.87
C MET A 163 -5.01 1.99 -1.00
N SER A 164 -3.87 2.60 -1.34
CA SER A 164 -3.32 3.75 -0.60
C SER A 164 -4.33 4.92 -0.59
N GLN A 165 -5.01 5.15 -1.72
CA GLN A 165 -6.09 6.13 -1.83
C GLN A 165 -7.32 5.80 -0.97
N ALA A 166 -7.75 4.55 -0.97
CA ALA A 166 -8.88 4.09 -0.16
C ALA A 166 -8.58 4.27 1.34
N HIS A 167 -7.38 3.89 1.80
CA HIS A 167 -6.96 4.06 3.19
C HIS A 167 -6.96 5.53 3.63
N TYR A 168 -6.46 6.43 2.78
CA TYR A 168 -6.46 7.85 3.12
C TYR A 168 -7.88 8.40 3.24
N ARG A 169 -8.72 8.18 2.21
CA ARG A 169 -10.09 8.73 2.16
C ARG A 169 -11.00 8.16 3.24
N ALA A 170 -10.95 6.84 3.46
CA ALA A 170 -11.87 6.15 4.36
C ALA A 170 -11.40 6.13 5.82
N SER A 171 -10.10 6.33 6.09
CA SER A 171 -9.56 6.15 7.45
C SER A 171 -8.62 7.27 7.89
N ILE A 172 -7.48 7.49 7.22
CA ILE A 172 -6.45 8.41 7.75
C ILE A 172 -6.90 9.88 7.75
N GLY A 173 -7.47 10.34 6.64
CA GLY A 173 -7.97 11.70 6.47
C GLY A 173 -9.04 12.10 7.50
N PRO A 174 -10.14 11.35 7.65
CA PRO A 174 -11.22 11.70 8.57
C PRO A 174 -10.90 11.47 10.05
N GLN A 175 -9.95 10.58 10.40
CA GLN A 175 -9.71 10.19 11.79
C GLN A 175 -9.28 11.38 12.66
N VAL A 176 -9.94 11.60 13.80
CA VAL A 176 -9.50 12.59 14.78
C VAL A 176 -8.49 11.97 15.75
N GLY A 177 -7.49 12.74 16.16
CA GLY A 177 -6.54 12.32 17.20
C GLY A 177 -5.33 11.50 16.75
N LEU A 178 -5.14 11.30 15.44
CA LEU A 178 -3.87 10.80 14.90
C LEU A 178 -2.75 11.83 15.10
N SER A 179 -1.50 11.36 15.13
CA SER A 179 -0.34 12.25 15.09
C SER A 179 -0.38 13.16 13.86
N GLU A 180 -0.19 14.47 14.05
CA GLU A 180 -0.27 15.45 12.96
C GLU A 180 0.78 15.21 11.88
N LEU A 181 2.02 14.85 12.26
CA LEU A 181 3.06 14.49 11.29
C LEU A 181 2.67 13.23 10.50
N TRP A 182 2.07 12.25 11.16
CA TRP A 182 1.58 11.03 10.51
C TRP A 182 0.52 11.34 9.45
N LYS A 183 -0.47 12.17 9.81
CA LYS A 183 -1.50 12.62 8.86
C LYS A 183 -0.93 13.36 7.67
N ASP A 184 0.02 14.27 7.91
CA ASP A 184 0.64 15.03 6.84
C ASP A 184 1.44 14.12 5.90
N VAL A 185 2.24 13.19 6.43
CA VAL A 185 2.98 12.19 5.63
C VAL A 185 2.05 11.52 4.63
N PHE A 186 0.93 10.96 5.09
CA PHE A 186 0.03 10.21 4.22
C PHE A 186 -0.89 11.11 3.38
N LEU A 187 -1.13 12.36 3.77
CA LEU A 187 -1.78 13.35 2.91
C LEU A 187 -0.91 13.69 1.69
N PHE A 188 0.38 13.94 1.90
CA PHE A 188 1.30 14.31 0.84
C PHE A 188 1.64 13.14 -0.08
N HIS A 189 1.85 11.95 0.49
CA HIS A 189 1.98 10.68 -0.25
C HIS A 189 0.73 10.44 -1.12
N TRP A 190 -0.47 10.44 -0.52
CA TRP A 190 -1.74 10.25 -1.23
C TRP A 190 -1.98 11.25 -2.38
N ARG A 191 -1.56 12.51 -2.22
CA ARG A 191 -1.69 13.52 -3.28
C ARG A 191 -0.97 13.09 -4.55
N GLU A 192 0.17 12.43 -4.43
CA GLU A 192 0.93 11.91 -5.56
C GLU A 192 0.41 10.55 -6.03
N GLU A 193 0.01 9.65 -5.13
CA GLU A 193 -0.57 8.35 -5.56
C GLU A 193 -1.85 8.48 -6.38
N SER A 194 -2.56 9.62 -6.24
CA SER A 194 -3.75 9.89 -7.03
C SER A 194 -3.50 9.95 -8.55
N GLN A 195 -2.33 10.44 -9.00
CA GLN A 195 -1.98 10.42 -10.42
C GLN A 195 -1.23 9.17 -10.85
N HIS A 196 -0.52 8.51 -9.93
CA HIS A 196 0.17 7.24 -10.19
C HIS A 196 -0.83 6.17 -10.63
N ALA A 197 -1.95 6.01 -9.91
CA ALA A 197 -3.02 5.09 -10.29
C ALA A 197 -3.56 5.30 -11.72
N ILE A 198 -3.55 6.55 -12.22
CA ILE A 198 -3.98 6.85 -13.60
C ILE A 198 -2.96 6.32 -14.61
N LEU A 199 -1.66 6.51 -14.34
CA LEU A 199 -0.58 5.98 -15.17
C LEU A 199 -0.55 4.46 -15.13
N ASP A 200 -0.62 3.85 -13.95
CA ASP A 200 -0.60 2.39 -13.81
C ASP A 200 -1.77 1.72 -14.52
N GLU A 201 -2.98 2.31 -14.45
CA GLU A 201 -4.10 1.79 -15.22
C GLU A 201 -3.83 1.90 -16.73
N MET A 202 -3.26 3.01 -17.21
CA MET A 202 -2.94 3.19 -18.62
C MET A 202 -1.88 2.19 -19.09
N GLU A 203 -0.83 2.00 -18.31
CA GLU A 203 0.26 1.07 -18.59
C GLU A 203 -0.20 -0.39 -18.51
N LEU A 204 -1.04 -0.76 -17.54
CA LEU A 204 -1.63 -2.09 -17.44
C LEU A 204 -2.48 -2.41 -18.67
N ARG A 205 -3.33 -1.47 -19.12
CA ARG A 205 -4.15 -1.64 -20.33
C ARG A 205 -3.29 -1.74 -21.59
N ARG A 206 -2.21 -0.96 -21.65
CA ARG A 206 -1.25 -1.00 -22.77
C ARG A 206 -0.57 -2.36 -22.84
N GLU A 207 -0.14 -2.90 -21.70
CA GLU A 207 0.47 -4.23 -21.61
C GLU A 207 -0.53 -5.34 -21.93
N ASP A 208 -1.74 -5.28 -21.38
CA ASP A 208 -2.79 -6.29 -21.62
C ASP A 208 -3.12 -6.45 -23.11
N ALA A 209 -3.13 -5.35 -23.87
CA ALA A 209 -3.40 -5.35 -25.30
C ALA A 209 -2.34 -6.11 -26.12
N ARG A 210 -1.16 -6.39 -25.54
CA ARG A 210 -0.09 -7.15 -26.19
C ARG A 210 -0.17 -8.66 -25.92
N LEU A 211 -0.95 -9.06 -24.92
CA LEU A 211 -1.02 -10.45 -24.48
C LEU A 211 -2.06 -11.25 -25.27
N ASP A 212 -1.65 -12.43 -25.72
CA ASP A 212 -2.59 -13.46 -26.15
C ASP A 212 -3.35 -14.07 -24.94
N PRO A 213 -4.42 -14.86 -25.16
CA PRO A 213 -5.18 -15.44 -24.06
C PRO A 213 -4.38 -16.34 -23.12
N ALA A 214 -3.39 -17.09 -23.62
CA ALA A 214 -2.59 -18.00 -22.81
C ALA A 214 -1.61 -17.23 -21.93
N GLN A 215 -0.96 -16.20 -22.50
CA GLN A 215 -0.08 -15.28 -21.77
C GLN A 215 -0.86 -14.54 -20.67
N ARG A 216 -2.07 -14.05 -20.97
CA ARG A 216 -2.93 -13.40 -19.97
C ARG A 216 -3.32 -14.36 -18.84
N ALA A 217 -3.67 -15.61 -19.17
CA ALA A 217 -4.01 -16.61 -18.17
C ALA A 217 -2.82 -16.98 -17.26
N ALA A 218 -1.60 -16.97 -17.81
CA ALA A 218 -0.37 -17.16 -17.05
C ALA A 218 -0.07 -15.95 -16.14
N ALA A 219 -0.20 -14.72 -16.66
CA ALA A 219 0.01 -13.48 -15.90
C ALA A 219 -0.95 -13.36 -14.71
N VAL A 220 -2.21 -13.81 -14.84
CA VAL A 220 -3.14 -13.90 -13.70
C VAL A 220 -2.66 -14.90 -12.65
N GLY A 221 -2.07 -16.02 -13.07
CA GLY A 221 -1.44 -16.96 -12.13
C GLY A 221 -0.29 -16.32 -11.35
N GLU A 222 0.55 -15.55 -12.04
CA GLU A 222 1.65 -14.83 -11.40
C GLU A 222 1.17 -13.74 -10.45
N LEU A 223 0.08 -13.02 -10.77
CA LEU A 223 -0.54 -12.06 -9.85
C LEU A 223 -1.00 -12.76 -8.55
N ILE A 224 -1.61 -13.94 -8.65
CA ILE A 224 -2.00 -14.75 -7.49
C ILE A 224 -0.78 -15.16 -6.66
N GLU A 225 0.31 -15.58 -7.33
CA GLU A 225 1.57 -15.92 -6.66
C GLU A 225 2.19 -14.71 -5.95
N LEU A 226 2.13 -13.51 -6.55
CA LEU A 226 2.59 -12.27 -5.92
C LEU A 226 1.79 -11.93 -4.66
N VAL A 227 0.47 -12.06 -4.69
CA VAL A 227 -0.37 -11.87 -3.50
C VAL A 227 -0.02 -12.90 -2.42
N GLY A 228 0.23 -14.15 -2.80
CA GLY A 228 0.70 -15.18 -1.87
C GLY A 228 2.07 -14.86 -1.24
N ALA A 229 3.01 -14.31 -2.03
CA ALA A 229 4.31 -13.88 -1.53
C ALA A 229 4.19 -12.70 -0.55
N ILE A 230 3.32 -11.72 -0.86
CA ILE A 230 3.00 -10.62 0.06
C ILE A 230 2.41 -11.17 1.36
N ASP A 231 1.43 -12.08 1.29
CA ASP A 231 0.85 -12.69 2.49
C ASP A 231 1.89 -13.41 3.35
N GLY A 232 2.88 -14.08 2.73
CA GLY A 232 4.01 -14.66 3.44
C GLY A 232 4.83 -13.63 4.22
N ILE A 233 5.08 -12.46 3.65
CA ILE A 233 5.73 -11.33 4.34
C ILE A 233 4.85 -10.84 5.50
N LEU A 234 3.54 -10.69 5.28
CA LEU A 234 2.61 -10.23 6.32
C LEU A 234 2.55 -11.19 7.51
N GLN A 235 2.60 -12.50 7.27
CA GLN A 235 2.65 -13.51 8.33
C GLN A 235 3.90 -13.35 9.20
N GLY A 236 5.08 -13.20 8.57
CA GLY A 236 6.33 -12.97 9.29
C GLY A 236 6.31 -11.65 10.06
N GLN A 237 5.88 -10.57 9.41
CA GLN A 237 5.85 -9.24 10.00
C GLN A 237 4.85 -9.14 11.15
N ALA A 238 3.64 -9.70 11.02
CA ALA A 238 2.65 -9.72 12.09
C ALA A 238 3.15 -10.49 13.33
N ALA A 239 3.87 -11.60 13.13
CA ALA A 239 4.46 -12.34 14.24
C ALA A 239 5.55 -11.52 14.96
N ALA A 240 6.42 -10.86 14.21
CA ALA A 240 7.48 -10.00 14.75
C ALA A 240 6.90 -8.80 15.52
N ASP A 241 5.90 -8.13 14.95
CA ASP A 241 5.28 -6.96 15.56
C ASP A 241 4.43 -7.32 16.78
N ALA A 242 3.80 -8.50 16.81
CA ALA A 242 3.08 -8.99 17.98
C ALA A 242 4.05 -9.29 19.13
N ALA A 243 5.18 -9.94 18.83
CA ALA A 243 6.23 -10.18 19.80
C ALA A 243 6.81 -8.86 20.34
N TYR A 244 7.12 -7.91 19.45
CA TYR A 244 7.63 -6.60 19.82
C TYR A 244 6.62 -5.85 20.70
N PHE A 245 5.35 -5.73 20.28
CA PHE A 245 4.28 -5.11 21.05
C PHE A 245 4.16 -5.70 22.45
N THR A 246 4.08 -7.03 22.57
CA THR A 246 3.94 -7.68 23.89
C THR A 246 5.17 -7.55 24.78
N SER A 247 6.34 -7.22 24.22
CA SER A 247 7.57 -7.02 24.98
C SER A 247 7.74 -5.59 25.50
N VAL A 248 7.07 -4.62 24.87
CA VAL A 248 7.22 -3.19 25.19
C VAL A 248 5.94 -2.57 25.76
N ALA A 249 4.82 -3.29 25.72
CA ALA A 249 3.58 -2.90 26.39
C ALA A 249 3.76 -2.82 27.91
N ALA A 250 3.04 -1.90 28.55
CA ALA A 250 3.06 -1.77 30.00
C ALA A 250 2.30 -2.92 30.69
N ALA A 251 1.26 -3.44 30.01
CA ALA A 251 0.49 -4.57 30.50
C ALA A 251 1.22 -5.90 30.30
N THR A 252 0.99 -6.83 31.24
CA THR A 252 1.35 -8.25 31.05
C THR A 252 0.15 -8.99 30.50
N PHE A 253 0.33 -9.68 29.38
CA PHE A 253 -0.72 -10.47 28.74
C PHE A 253 -0.61 -11.96 29.09
N THR A 254 -1.77 -12.62 29.23
CA THR A 254 -1.86 -14.08 29.30
C THR A 254 -1.51 -14.72 27.96
N ASP A 255 -1.20 -16.01 27.94
CA ASP A 255 -0.90 -16.72 26.68
C ASP A 255 -2.06 -16.64 25.68
N SER A 256 -3.30 -16.75 26.16
CA SER A 256 -4.50 -16.57 25.34
C SER A 256 -4.61 -15.17 24.74
N GLN A 257 -4.26 -14.13 25.50
CA GLN A 257 -4.25 -12.74 25.00
C GLN A 257 -3.13 -12.52 23.98
N ARG A 258 -1.93 -13.10 24.20
CA ARG A 258 -0.81 -13.01 23.24
C ARG A 258 -1.17 -13.67 21.90
N GLN A 259 -1.84 -14.82 21.95
CA GLN A 259 -2.36 -15.48 20.75
C GLN A 259 -3.36 -14.57 20.02
N GLN A 260 -4.33 -13.99 20.73
CA GLN A 260 -5.30 -13.07 20.15
C GLN A 260 -4.65 -11.84 19.53
N ILE A 261 -3.63 -11.27 20.16
CA ILE A 261 -2.84 -10.14 19.61
C ILE A 261 -2.21 -10.55 18.27
N GLY A 262 -1.56 -11.72 18.21
CA GLY A 262 -0.92 -12.21 16.97
C GLY A 262 -1.93 -12.43 15.84
N GLU A 263 -3.06 -13.08 16.14
CA GLU A 263 -4.14 -13.33 15.17
C GLU A 263 -4.76 -12.03 14.65
N LYS A 264 -5.00 -11.05 15.53
CA LYS A 264 -5.57 -9.75 15.14
C LYS A 264 -4.59 -8.86 14.41
N MET A 265 -3.30 -8.95 14.72
CA MET A 265 -2.28 -8.23 13.97
C MET A 265 -2.16 -8.75 12.54
N LEU A 266 -2.15 -10.07 12.35
CA LEU A 266 -2.18 -10.66 11.02
C LEU A 266 -3.47 -10.32 10.27
N LYS A 267 -4.62 -10.34 10.98
CA LYS A 267 -5.90 -9.88 10.41
C LYS A 267 -5.79 -8.44 9.90
N ALA A 268 -5.28 -7.53 10.71
CA ALA A 268 -5.12 -6.12 10.36
C ALA A 268 -4.19 -5.94 9.15
N TYR A 269 -3.08 -6.68 9.08
CA TYR A 269 -2.16 -6.59 7.95
C TYR A 269 -2.76 -7.15 6.66
N ARG A 270 -3.47 -8.28 6.72
CA ARG A 270 -4.19 -8.80 5.54
C ARG A 270 -5.28 -7.83 5.08
N TRP A 271 -5.95 -7.14 6.01
CA TRP A 271 -6.88 -6.09 5.68
C TRP A 271 -6.18 -4.93 4.98
N GLN A 272 -5.11 -4.41 5.58
CA GLN A 272 -4.34 -3.29 5.06
C GLN A 272 -3.78 -3.58 3.66
N TYR A 273 -3.02 -4.67 3.46
CA TYR A 273 -2.19 -4.80 2.25
C TYR A 273 -2.73 -5.72 1.16
N ILE A 274 -3.87 -6.40 1.39
CA ILE A 274 -4.44 -7.34 0.41
C ILE A 274 -5.94 -7.12 0.24
N VAL A 275 -6.70 -7.26 1.31
CA VAL A 275 -8.16 -7.40 1.20
C VAL A 275 -8.83 -6.06 0.87
N SER A 276 -8.41 -4.95 1.48
CA SER A 276 -8.95 -3.62 1.15
C SER A 276 -8.75 -3.27 -0.34
N GLY A 277 -7.53 -3.46 -0.85
CA GLY A 277 -7.21 -3.24 -2.27
C GLY A 277 -7.96 -4.19 -3.20
N ALA A 278 -8.07 -5.47 -2.87
CA ALA A 278 -8.82 -6.44 -3.66
C ALA A 278 -10.33 -6.13 -3.72
N MET A 279 -10.86 -5.45 -2.70
CA MET A 279 -12.25 -5.01 -2.63
C MET A 279 -12.49 -3.65 -3.30
N GLU A 280 -11.45 -2.89 -3.60
CA GLU A 280 -11.55 -1.54 -4.14
C GLU A 280 -12.32 -1.53 -5.48
N PRO A 281 -13.45 -0.81 -5.58
CA PRO A 281 -14.32 -0.88 -6.76
C PRO A 281 -13.62 -0.58 -8.07
N ARG A 282 -12.74 0.43 -8.09
CA ARG A 282 -12.00 0.78 -9.31
C ARG A 282 -11.04 -0.32 -9.73
N PHE A 283 -10.33 -0.93 -8.78
CA PHE A 283 -9.40 -2.02 -9.09
C PHE A 283 -10.15 -3.21 -9.70
N ARG A 284 -11.27 -3.62 -9.08
CA ARG A 284 -12.12 -4.70 -9.60
C ARG A 284 -12.66 -4.40 -10.99
N GLN A 285 -13.12 -3.16 -11.22
CA GLN A 285 -13.61 -2.74 -12.53
C GLN A 285 -12.53 -2.87 -13.61
N VAL A 286 -11.30 -2.42 -13.33
CA VAL A 286 -10.20 -2.51 -14.27
C VAL A 286 -9.82 -3.97 -14.49
N LEU A 287 -9.47 -4.69 -13.43
CA LEU A 287 -8.95 -6.06 -13.50
C LEU A 287 -9.93 -7.01 -14.18
N PHE A 288 -11.20 -7.01 -13.76
CA PHE A 288 -12.22 -7.90 -14.33
C PHE A 288 -12.69 -7.46 -15.72
N GLY A 289 -12.39 -6.23 -16.13
CA GLY A 289 -12.55 -5.79 -17.51
C GLY A 289 -11.46 -6.30 -18.46
N LEU A 290 -10.34 -6.79 -17.93
CA LEU A 290 -9.20 -7.30 -18.72
C LEU A 290 -9.19 -8.83 -18.86
N ILE A 291 -9.85 -9.54 -17.95
CA ILE A 291 -9.77 -11.01 -17.84
C ILE A 291 -11.13 -11.68 -18.05
N GLY A 292 -11.12 -12.98 -18.41
CA GLY A 292 -12.33 -13.79 -18.54
C GLY A 292 -12.80 -14.40 -17.21
N ASP A 293 -13.97 -15.05 -17.25
CA ASP A 293 -14.62 -15.64 -16.08
C ASP A 293 -13.76 -16.70 -15.38
N GLU A 294 -13.01 -17.50 -16.13
CA GLU A 294 -12.11 -18.52 -15.57
C GLU A 294 -11.00 -17.87 -14.73
N GLN A 295 -10.35 -16.83 -15.26
CA GLN A 295 -9.31 -16.10 -14.54
C GLN A 295 -9.89 -15.39 -13.32
N ARG A 296 -11.08 -14.80 -13.44
CA ARG A 296 -11.79 -14.18 -12.32
C ARG A 296 -12.06 -15.19 -11.20
N GLN A 297 -12.59 -16.36 -11.53
CA GLN A 297 -12.87 -17.42 -10.55
C GLN A 297 -11.59 -17.86 -9.82
N ARG A 298 -10.46 -17.97 -10.54
CA ARG A 298 -9.15 -18.30 -9.93
C ARG A 298 -8.73 -17.25 -8.90
N ILE A 299 -8.87 -15.96 -9.22
CA ILE A 299 -8.57 -14.86 -8.28
C ILE A 299 -9.50 -14.91 -7.07
N GLU A 300 -10.81 -15.04 -7.27
CA GLU A 300 -11.78 -15.11 -6.18
C GLU A 300 -11.53 -16.31 -5.25
N THR A 301 -11.20 -17.48 -5.81
CA THR A 301 -10.81 -18.67 -5.05
C THR A 301 -9.52 -18.46 -4.26
N ALA A 302 -8.51 -17.79 -4.83
CA ALA A 302 -7.26 -17.50 -4.14
C ALA A 302 -7.44 -16.49 -2.99
N LEU A 303 -8.35 -15.53 -3.13
CA LEU A 303 -8.64 -14.51 -2.11
C LEU A 303 -9.57 -15.01 -1.00
N ALA A 304 -10.41 -16.01 -1.26
CA ALA A 304 -11.41 -16.50 -0.31
C ALA A 304 -10.87 -16.77 1.11
N PRO A 305 -9.70 -17.41 1.30
CA PRO A 305 -9.14 -17.66 2.64
C PRO A 305 -8.75 -16.40 3.42
N LEU A 306 -8.59 -15.25 2.75
CA LEU A 306 -8.17 -13.98 3.35
C LEU A 306 -9.36 -13.08 3.72
N THR A 307 -10.55 -13.35 3.19
CA THR A 307 -11.75 -12.52 3.38
C THR A 307 -12.18 -12.36 4.84
N TYR A 308 -11.76 -13.23 5.75
CA TYR A 308 -11.98 -13.05 7.19
C TYR A 308 -11.34 -11.75 7.73
N ALA A 309 -10.38 -11.17 7.00
CA ALA A 309 -9.69 -9.95 7.39
C ALA A 309 -10.55 -8.70 7.32
N VAL A 310 -11.69 -8.74 6.61
CA VAL A 310 -12.64 -7.63 6.58
C VAL A 310 -13.00 -7.22 8.03
N PRO A 311 -12.93 -5.92 8.38
CA PRO A 311 -13.22 -5.45 9.73
C PRO A 311 -14.63 -5.85 10.16
N ALA A 312 -14.81 -6.22 11.43
CA ALA A 312 -16.16 -6.46 11.94
C ALA A 312 -16.99 -5.18 11.81
N ALA A 313 -18.16 -5.26 11.17
CA ALA A 313 -18.98 -4.10 10.86
C ALA A 313 -19.44 -3.40 12.14
N ASN A 314 -18.75 -2.30 12.48
CA ASN A 314 -19.26 -1.24 13.34
C ASN A 314 -18.77 0.17 12.97
N GLU A 315 -17.90 0.39 11.97
CA GLU A 315 -17.41 1.78 11.75
C GLU A 315 -16.78 2.13 10.38
N ILE A 316 -17.05 1.41 9.28
CA ILE A 316 -16.57 1.86 7.95
C ILE A 316 -17.68 1.77 6.92
N GLU A 317 -18.42 2.87 6.73
CA GLU A 317 -19.02 3.14 5.43
C GLU A 317 -17.88 3.37 4.44
N MET A 318 -17.52 2.34 3.67
CA MET A 318 -16.70 2.57 2.48
C MET A 318 -17.49 3.52 1.57
N PRO A 319 -16.96 4.71 1.22
CA PRO A 319 -17.66 5.58 0.31
C PRO A 319 -17.78 4.86 -1.04
N LEU A 320 -19.01 4.51 -1.41
CA LEU A 320 -19.35 4.13 -2.78
C LEU A 320 -18.90 5.28 -3.68
N ALA A 321 -18.04 4.94 -4.64
CA ALA A 321 -17.42 5.87 -5.55
C ALA A 321 -18.43 6.87 -6.16
N ALA A 322 -18.03 8.14 -6.20
CA ALA A 322 -18.49 9.09 -7.21
C ALA A 322 -17.43 9.17 -8.31
#